data_AF-A0AAU2XU08-F1
#
_entry.id   AF-A0AAU2XU08-F1
#
_cell.length_a   1.000
_cell.length_b   1.000
_cell.length_c   1.000
_cell.angle_alpha   90.00
_cell.angle_beta   90.00
_cell.angle_gamma   90.00
#
_symmetry.space_group_name_H-M   'P 1'
#
loop_
_entity.id
_entity.type
_entity.pdbx_description
1 polymer ?
#
loop_
_entity_poly.entity_id
_entity_poly.type
_entity_poly.pdbx_seq_one_letter_code
_entity_poly.pdbx_strand_id
1 'polypeptide(L)'
;MSPDQAHTQDAARHRLSPARMLDVDPLLDDPKTRIVVCCGSGGVGKTTTAAALGLRAAERGRKVVVLTIDPARRLAQSMGIDSLDNTPRRVKGVDGDGELHAMMLDMKRTFDEIVEAHADGERAAAILNNPFYQSLSAGFAGTQEYMAMEKLGQLRARNEWDLIVVDTPPSRSALDFLDAPKRLGSFLDGRLIRLLTAPAKLGGRAGMKFLNVGMSMMTGTLGKLLGGQLLKDVQTFVAAMDTTFGGFRTRADATYKLLQAPGTAFLVVAAPERDALREAAYFVERLAAEDMPFAGLVLNRVHGSGAARLSAERALAAAENLVEPRIVDQDGGKAGLRNSPDTYGSSEPRTSSPVEPPASSSVESAASAPVESPESEPGSPGPDQEDEGAQSVERLTAGLLRLHAERMQLLSREQRTRDRFTARHPEVAVAEVGALPGDVHDLAGLRDIGDRLAANRPELPEAPA
;
A
#
# COMPACT_ATOMS: atom_id res chain seq x y z
N MET A 1 49.12 29.66 12.74
CA MET A 1 48.45 28.50 12.12
C MET A 1 47.68 27.80 13.23
N SER A 2 46.36 27.79 13.17
CA SER A 2 45.50 27.23 14.22
C SER A 2 44.73 26.02 13.66
N PRO A 3 44.68 24.87 14.36
CA PRO A 3 44.23 23.61 13.78
C PRO A 3 42.71 23.40 13.89
N ASP A 4 41.90 24.41 13.53
CA ASP A 4 40.46 24.46 13.88
C ASP A 4 39.52 24.69 12.66
N GLN A 5 39.97 24.30 11.46
CA GLN A 5 39.14 24.33 10.23
C GLN A 5 38.99 22.95 9.56
N ALA A 6 39.53 21.89 10.16
CA ALA A 6 39.54 20.55 9.57
C ALA A 6 38.29 19.69 9.85
N HIS A 7 37.49 20.04 10.86
CA HIS A 7 36.35 19.20 11.31
C HIS A 7 34.96 19.67 10.87
N THR A 8 34.84 20.82 10.20
CA THR A 8 33.54 21.35 9.74
C THR A 8 33.19 20.97 8.29
N GLN A 9 34.04 20.24 7.56
CA GLN A 9 33.87 19.95 6.13
C GLN A 9 33.23 18.58 5.79
N ASP A 10 33.19 17.58 6.70
CA ASP A 10 32.55 16.27 6.42
C ASP A 10 31.02 16.26 6.70
N ALA A 11 30.45 17.38 7.15
CA ALA A 11 29.00 17.55 7.32
C ALA A 11 28.27 17.94 6.02
N ALA A 12 29.01 18.22 4.94
CA ALA A 12 28.50 18.67 3.64
C ALA A 12 28.38 17.54 2.61
N ARG A 13 28.16 16.29 3.06
CA ARG A 13 27.85 15.16 2.16
C ARG A 13 26.59 15.50 1.36
N HIS A 14 26.71 15.46 0.03
CA HIS A 14 25.70 15.90 -0.95
C HIS A 14 24.25 15.73 -0.47
N ARG A 15 23.63 16.83 -0.05
CA ARG A 15 22.17 16.94 -0.12
C ARG A 15 21.84 16.96 -1.60
N LEU A 16 21.44 15.80 -2.12
CA LEU A 16 20.73 15.71 -3.40
C LEU A 16 19.60 16.76 -3.38
N SER A 17 19.37 17.42 -4.51
CA SER A 17 18.28 18.39 -4.62
C SER A 17 16.99 17.77 -4.05
N PRO A 18 16.24 18.48 -3.18
CA PRO A 18 14.98 17.95 -2.68
C PRO A 18 14.10 17.59 -3.87
N ALA A 19 13.38 16.46 -3.75
CA ALA A 19 12.42 16.06 -4.77
C ALA A 19 11.50 17.24 -5.10
N ARG A 20 11.06 17.35 -6.36
CA ARG A 20 9.98 18.28 -6.68
C ARG A 20 8.80 17.93 -5.77
N MET A 21 8.21 18.93 -5.15
CA MET A 21 7.10 18.75 -4.24
C MET A 21 5.81 18.57 -5.06
N LEU A 22 5.06 17.52 -4.82
CA LEU A 22 3.71 17.38 -5.35
C LEU A 22 2.75 18.11 -4.40
N ASP A 23 2.19 19.22 -4.87
CA ASP A 23 1.07 19.89 -4.19
C ASP A 23 -0.23 19.40 -4.83
N VAL A 24 -1.06 18.69 -4.05
CA VAL A 24 -2.33 18.15 -4.55
C VAL A 24 -3.45 19.18 -4.58
N ASP A 25 -3.38 20.27 -3.79
CA ASP A 25 -4.46 21.24 -3.70
C ASP A 25 -4.71 21.96 -5.04
N PRO A 26 -3.70 22.54 -5.72
CA PRO A 26 -3.86 23.11 -7.05
C PRO A 26 -4.36 22.12 -8.10
N LEU A 27 -4.00 20.83 -7.98
CA LEU A 27 -4.46 19.77 -8.88
C LEU A 27 -5.96 19.49 -8.70
N LEU A 28 -6.42 19.41 -7.44
CA LEU A 28 -7.81 19.17 -7.10
C LEU A 28 -8.69 20.40 -7.37
N ASP A 29 -8.16 21.62 -7.17
CA ASP A 29 -8.88 22.88 -7.37
C ASP A 29 -9.07 23.26 -8.85
N ASP A 30 -8.15 22.88 -9.75
CA ASP A 30 -8.29 23.23 -11.17
C ASP A 30 -9.57 22.60 -11.76
N PRO A 31 -10.57 23.40 -12.20
CA PRO A 31 -11.79 22.87 -12.80
C PRO A 31 -11.55 22.16 -14.14
N LYS A 32 -10.37 22.32 -14.74
CA LYS A 32 -9.93 21.53 -15.90
C LYS A 32 -9.51 20.11 -15.53
N THR A 33 -9.04 19.87 -14.30
CA THR A 33 -8.82 18.52 -13.78
C THR A 33 -10.19 17.87 -13.57
N ARG A 34 -10.57 16.97 -14.47
CA ARG A 34 -11.86 16.25 -14.46
C ARG A 34 -11.71 14.77 -14.11
N ILE A 35 -10.50 14.21 -14.23
CA ILE A 35 -10.17 12.82 -13.87
C ILE A 35 -8.85 12.80 -13.10
N VAL A 36 -8.82 12.09 -11.97
CA VAL A 36 -7.58 11.71 -11.27
C VAL A 36 -7.53 10.19 -11.19
N VAL A 37 -6.44 9.55 -11.61
CA VAL A 37 -6.28 8.10 -11.58
C VAL A 37 -5.18 7.72 -10.59
N CYS A 38 -5.53 6.93 -9.57
CA CYS A 38 -4.59 6.40 -8.58
C CYS A 38 -4.13 5.00 -8.99
N CYS A 39 -2.88 4.89 -9.47
CA CYS A 39 -2.23 3.64 -9.88
C CYS A 39 -1.03 3.28 -8.99
N GLY A 40 -0.40 2.12 -9.20
CA GLY A 40 0.64 1.59 -8.32
C GLY A 40 0.42 0.13 -7.92
N SER A 41 1.36 -0.45 -7.17
CA SER A 41 1.36 -1.87 -6.81
C SER A 41 0.26 -2.24 -5.77
N GLY A 42 0.17 -3.53 -5.43
CA GLY A 42 -0.76 -4.02 -4.42
C GLY A 42 -0.37 -3.57 -3.00
N GLY A 43 -1.34 -3.27 -2.15
CA GLY A 43 -1.12 -3.03 -0.72
C GLY A 43 -0.54 -1.66 -0.31
N VAL A 44 -0.17 -0.80 -1.27
CA VAL A 44 0.44 0.53 -1.02
C VAL A 44 -0.53 1.64 -0.60
N GLY A 45 -1.84 1.37 -0.52
CA GLY A 45 -2.85 2.34 -0.07
C GLY A 45 -3.49 3.20 -1.16
N LYS A 46 -3.57 2.70 -2.42
CA LYS A 46 -4.27 3.38 -3.53
C LYS A 46 -5.69 3.78 -3.18
N THR A 47 -6.50 2.84 -2.69
CA THR A 47 -7.91 3.07 -2.34
C THR A 47 -8.08 4.15 -1.29
N THR A 48 -7.26 4.13 -0.23
CA THR A 48 -7.27 5.16 0.82
C THR A 48 -6.84 6.51 0.28
N THR A 49 -5.83 6.55 -0.61
CA THR A 49 -5.37 7.78 -1.28
C THR A 49 -6.47 8.36 -2.19
N ALA A 50 -7.11 7.52 -3.01
CA ALA A 50 -8.22 7.92 -3.88
C ALA A 50 -9.43 8.43 -3.10
N ALA A 51 -9.78 7.76 -2.00
CA ALA A 51 -10.84 8.18 -1.10
C ALA A 51 -10.52 9.52 -0.41
N ALA A 52 -9.28 9.72 0.05
CA ALA A 52 -8.83 10.95 0.70
C ALA A 52 -8.78 12.14 -0.28
N LEU A 53 -8.25 11.93 -1.49
CA LEU A 53 -8.27 12.95 -2.56
C LEU A 53 -9.71 13.30 -2.97
N GLY A 54 -10.60 12.31 -3.04
CA GLY A 54 -12.00 12.51 -3.35
C GLY A 54 -12.74 13.31 -2.27
N LEU A 55 -12.55 12.94 -1.00
CA LEU A 55 -13.09 13.67 0.15
C LEU A 55 -12.57 15.11 0.17
N ARG A 56 -11.25 15.28 0.05
CA ARG A 56 -10.61 16.61 0.05
C ARG A 56 -11.12 17.51 -1.07
N ALA A 57 -11.27 17.00 -2.30
CA ALA A 57 -11.83 17.79 -3.39
C ALA A 57 -13.31 18.16 -3.15
N ALA A 58 -14.09 17.31 -2.50
CA ALA A 58 -15.47 17.61 -2.12
C ALA A 58 -15.54 18.68 -1.02
N GLU A 59 -14.68 18.62 -0.01
CA GLU A 59 -14.58 19.62 1.06
C GLU A 59 -14.13 20.99 0.55
N ARG A 60 -13.43 21.01 -0.59
CA ARG A 60 -13.05 22.20 -1.36
C ARG A 60 -14.11 22.65 -2.37
N GLY A 61 -15.34 22.16 -2.24
CA GLY A 61 -16.50 22.65 -2.99
C GLY A 61 -16.80 21.94 -4.31
N ARG A 62 -16.07 20.88 -4.68
CA ARG A 62 -16.32 20.15 -5.94
C ARG A 62 -17.40 19.08 -5.78
N LYS A 63 -18.11 18.76 -6.86
CA LYS A 63 -18.92 17.55 -6.95
C LYS A 63 -18.06 16.40 -7.49
N VAL A 64 -17.79 15.42 -6.64
CA VAL A 64 -16.81 14.35 -6.87
C VAL A 64 -17.47 12.98 -6.89
N VAL A 65 -16.98 12.06 -7.73
CA VAL A 65 -17.27 10.62 -7.58
C VAL A 65 -15.97 9.82 -7.51
N VAL A 66 -15.85 8.95 -6.50
CA VAL A 66 -14.77 7.96 -6.39
C VAL A 66 -15.26 6.64 -6.96
N LEU A 67 -14.64 6.18 -8.05
CA LEU A 67 -14.88 4.90 -8.70
C LEU A 67 -13.77 3.93 -8.29
N THR A 68 -14.07 2.92 -7.47
CA THR A 68 -13.14 1.79 -7.29
C THR A 68 -13.43 0.65 -8.26
N ILE A 69 -12.35 0.13 -8.82
CA ILE A 69 -12.32 -1.06 -9.70
C ILE A 69 -11.89 -2.29 -8.90
N ASP A 70 -11.37 -2.13 -7.67
CA ASP A 70 -11.03 -3.23 -6.76
C ASP A 70 -12.34 -3.83 -6.16
N PRO A 71 -12.65 -5.12 -6.40
CA PRO A 71 -13.82 -5.77 -5.80
C PRO A 71 -13.65 -6.03 -4.28
N ALA A 72 -12.45 -5.87 -3.73
CA ALA A 72 -12.28 -5.81 -2.29
C ALA A 72 -12.99 -4.56 -1.75
N ARG A 73 -13.83 -4.71 -0.73
CA ARG A 73 -14.68 -3.64 -0.15
C ARG A 73 -13.91 -2.52 0.58
N ARG A 74 -12.63 -2.33 0.25
CA ARG A 74 -11.68 -1.38 0.84
C ARG A 74 -12.17 0.06 0.78
N LEU A 75 -12.79 0.47 -0.33
CA LEU A 75 -13.32 1.84 -0.44
C LEU A 75 -14.47 2.07 0.54
N ALA A 76 -15.40 1.11 0.61
CA ALA A 76 -16.53 1.16 1.53
C ALA A 76 -16.05 1.15 3.00
N GLN A 77 -15.09 0.27 3.32
CA GLN A 77 -14.41 0.22 4.62
C GLN A 77 -13.72 1.53 4.97
N SER A 78 -12.92 2.11 4.07
CA SER A 78 -12.22 3.38 4.33
C SER A 78 -13.15 4.57 4.52
N MET A 79 -14.36 4.53 3.95
CA MET A 79 -15.38 5.58 4.11
C MET A 79 -16.36 5.31 5.26
N GLY A 80 -16.26 4.18 5.97
CA GLY A 80 -17.20 3.81 7.03
C GLY A 80 -18.63 3.50 6.54
N ILE A 81 -18.79 2.93 5.34
CA ILE A 81 -20.09 2.61 4.73
C ILE A 81 -20.25 1.10 4.44
N ASP A 82 -21.47 0.57 4.60
CA ASP A 82 -21.73 -0.88 4.57
C ASP A 82 -21.43 -1.54 3.22
N SER A 83 -21.77 -0.87 2.12
CA SER A 83 -21.66 -1.39 0.76
C SER A 83 -21.66 -0.29 -0.30
N LEU A 84 -21.06 -0.63 -1.44
CA LEU A 84 -21.11 0.12 -2.68
C LEU A 84 -21.60 -0.81 -3.79
N ASP A 85 -22.24 -0.23 -4.80
CA ASP A 85 -22.71 -0.93 -6.00
C ASP A 85 -22.33 -0.13 -7.26
N ASN A 86 -22.86 -0.55 -8.42
CA ASN A 86 -22.56 0.02 -9.73
C ASN A 86 -23.10 1.45 -9.97
N THR A 87 -23.74 2.05 -8.96
CA THR A 87 -24.34 3.38 -8.98
C THR A 87 -23.62 4.32 -8.00
N PRO A 88 -23.25 5.55 -8.41
CA PRO A 88 -22.77 6.57 -7.49
C PRO A 88 -23.75 6.84 -6.35
N ARG A 89 -23.28 6.64 -5.11
CA ARG A 89 -24.02 6.91 -3.88
C ARG A 89 -23.35 8.06 -3.13
N ARG A 90 -24.13 9.07 -2.74
CA ARG A 90 -23.64 10.20 -1.94
C ARG A 90 -23.17 9.74 -0.57
N VAL A 91 -21.94 10.10 -0.20
CA VAL A 91 -21.36 9.90 1.13
C VAL A 91 -21.83 11.03 2.04
N LYS A 92 -22.16 10.70 3.30
CA LYS A 92 -22.62 11.65 4.32
C LYS A 92 -21.47 12.02 5.26
N GLY A 93 -21.53 13.19 5.89
CA GLY A 93 -20.46 13.64 6.81
C GLY A 93 -19.24 14.25 6.12
N VAL A 94 -19.42 14.69 4.88
CA VAL A 94 -18.48 15.53 4.14
C VAL A 94 -18.68 16.97 4.58
N ASP A 95 -17.61 17.67 4.91
CA ASP A 95 -17.66 19.10 5.27
C ASP A 95 -17.62 20.00 4.01
N GLY A 96 -17.87 21.30 4.17
CA GLY A 96 -17.86 22.25 3.05
C GLY A 96 -19.07 22.14 2.09
N ASP A 97 -18.97 22.82 0.95
CA ASP A 97 -20.11 23.07 0.04
C ASP A 97 -20.24 22.04 -1.12
N GLY A 98 -19.29 21.09 -1.23
CA GLY A 98 -19.27 20.12 -2.33
C GLY A 98 -20.07 18.85 -2.06
N GLU A 99 -19.85 17.82 -2.90
CA GLU A 99 -20.45 16.51 -2.69
C GLU A 99 -19.46 15.39 -3.00
N LEU A 100 -19.28 14.46 -2.07
CA LEU A 100 -18.61 13.19 -2.34
C LEU A 100 -19.65 12.12 -2.70
N HIS A 101 -19.44 11.46 -3.83
CA HIS A 101 -20.12 10.22 -4.20
C HIS A 101 -19.08 9.10 -4.28
N ALA A 102 -19.50 7.87 -4.03
CA ALA A 102 -18.65 6.69 -4.17
C ALA A 102 -19.42 5.57 -4.89
N MET A 103 -18.69 4.74 -5.64
CA MET A 103 -19.22 3.53 -6.26
C MET A 103 -18.14 2.46 -6.44
N MET A 104 -18.57 1.22 -6.58
CA MET A 104 -17.71 0.08 -6.89
C MET A 104 -18.14 -0.51 -8.23
N LEU A 105 -17.20 -0.76 -9.12
CA LEU A 105 -17.50 -1.37 -10.41
C LEU A 105 -18.07 -2.78 -10.21
N ASP A 106 -19.31 -2.99 -10.64
CA ASP A 106 -19.85 -4.32 -10.88
C ASP A 106 -19.70 -4.63 -12.38
N MET A 107 -18.80 -5.57 -12.70
CA MET A 107 -18.54 -5.98 -14.08
C MET A 107 -19.78 -6.57 -14.74
N LYS A 108 -20.54 -7.39 -14.02
CA LYS A 108 -21.72 -8.05 -14.56
C LYS A 108 -22.81 -7.02 -14.82
N ARG A 109 -23.12 -6.18 -13.82
CA ARG A 109 -24.15 -5.14 -13.97
C ARG A 109 -23.76 -4.12 -15.03
N THR A 110 -22.48 -3.76 -15.16
CA THR A 110 -22.01 -2.90 -16.26
C THR A 110 -22.18 -3.57 -17.62
N PHE A 111 -21.95 -4.88 -17.74
CA PHE A 111 -22.25 -5.60 -18.99
C PHE A 111 -23.76 -5.60 -19.26
N ASP A 112 -24.58 -5.96 -18.27
CA ASP A 112 -26.04 -5.99 -18.38
C ASP A 112 -26.58 -4.61 -18.84
N GLU A 113 -26.07 -3.51 -18.28
CA GLU A 113 -26.40 -2.12 -18.68
C GLU A 113 -26.00 -1.79 -20.13
N ILE A 114 -24.87 -2.29 -20.64
CA ILE A 114 -24.49 -2.07 -22.05
C ILE A 114 -25.47 -2.79 -22.98
N VAL A 115 -25.90 -4.01 -22.61
CA VAL A 115 -26.89 -4.79 -23.36
C VAL A 115 -28.25 -4.08 -23.34
N GLU A 116 -28.72 -3.67 -22.16
CA GLU A 116 -29.94 -2.89 -21.95
C GLU A 116 -29.94 -1.57 -22.77
N ALA A 117 -28.80 -0.91 -22.93
CA ALA A 117 -28.67 0.36 -23.64
C ALA A 117 -28.53 0.26 -25.18
N HIS A 118 -28.21 -0.92 -25.73
CA HIS A 118 -27.86 -1.08 -27.17
C HIS A 118 -28.66 -2.17 -27.91
N ALA A 119 -29.41 -3.02 -27.20
CA ALA A 119 -30.35 -3.98 -27.79
C ALA A 119 -31.80 -3.54 -27.55
N ASP A 120 -32.73 -3.96 -28.42
CA ASP A 120 -34.16 -3.86 -28.08
C ASP A 120 -34.53 -4.84 -26.96
N GLY A 121 -35.68 -4.65 -26.32
CA GLY A 121 -36.05 -5.42 -25.13
C GLY A 121 -36.11 -6.94 -25.33
N GLU A 122 -36.47 -7.41 -26.53
CA GLU A 122 -36.51 -8.84 -26.85
C GLU A 122 -35.10 -9.41 -27.03
N ARG A 123 -34.23 -8.71 -27.80
CA ARG A 123 -32.82 -9.10 -27.95
C ARG A 123 -32.05 -9.00 -26.63
N ALA A 124 -32.29 -7.95 -25.84
CA ALA A 124 -31.71 -7.79 -24.51
C ALA A 124 -32.09 -8.96 -23.60
N ALA A 125 -33.38 -9.31 -23.52
CA ALA A 125 -33.84 -10.47 -22.75
C ALA A 125 -33.23 -11.79 -23.26
N ALA A 126 -33.06 -11.98 -24.57
CA ALA A 126 -32.43 -13.16 -25.15
C ALA A 126 -30.93 -13.27 -24.81
N ILE A 127 -30.21 -12.14 -24.74
CA ILE A 127 -28.80 -12.08 -24.32
C ILE A 127 -28.69 -12.33 -22.81
N LEU A 128 -29.45 -11.60 -22.00
CA LEU A 128 -29.37 -11.66 -20.53
C LEU A 128 -29.73 -13.05 -20.00
N ASN A 129 -30.70 -13.75 -20.60
CA ASN A 129 -31.09 -15.11 -20.19
C ASN A 129 -30.18 -16.22 -20.75
N ASN A 130 -29.15 -15.89 -21.53
CA ASN A 130 -28.29 -16.88 -22.17
C ASN A 130 -27.26 -17.49 -21.17
N PRO A 131 -27.15 -18.82 -21.03
CA PRO A 131 -26.21 -19.44 -20.08
C PRO A 131 -24.72 -19.13 -20.36
N PHE A 132 -24.34 -19.01 -21.64
CA PHE A 132 -22.99 -18.63 -22.04
C PHE A 132 -22.70 -17.15 -21.70
N TYR A 133 -23.68 -16.27 -21.89
CA TYR A 133 -23.57 -14.87 -21.44
C TYR A 133 -23.38 -14.74 -19.92
N GLN A 134 -24.19 -15.45 -19.14
CA GLN A 134 -24.09 -15.46 -17.67
C GLN A 134 -22.70 -15.98 -17.22
N SER A 135 -22.15 -16.97 -17.92
CA SER A 135 -20.81 -17.49 -17.67
C SER A 135 -19.69 -16.49 -18.04
N LEU A 136 -19.82 -15.76 -19.15
CA LEU A 136 -18.83 -14.75 -19.58
C LEU A 136 -18.84 -13.49 -18.69
N SER A 137 -20.04 -12.98 -18.38
CA SER A 137 -20.22 -11.74 -17.59
C SER A 137 -19.78 -11.88 -16.13
N ALA A 138 -19.65 -13.11 -15.62
CA ALA A 138 -19.29 -13.39 -14.23
C ALA A 138 -17.79 -13.30 -13.89
N GLY A 139 -16.87 -13.21 -14.87
CA GLY A 139 -15.44 -13.10 -14.55
C GLY A 139 -14.43 -13.45 -15.64
N PHE A 140 -14.70 -13.17 -16.92
CA PHE A 140 -13.72 -13.42 -17.98
C PHE A 140 -12.49 -12.49 -17.87
N ALA A 141 -11.27 -13.04 -17.98
CA ALA A 141 -10.04 -12.25 -17.85
C ALA A 141 -9.92 -11.18 -18.94
N GLY A 142 -9.64 -9.93 -18.56
CA GLY A 142 -9.56 -8.79 -19.47
C GLY A 142 -10.87 -8.00 -19.66
N THR A 143 -12.00 -8.44 -19.08
CA THR A 143 -13.24 -7.63 -19.10
C THR A 143 -13.27 -6.59 -17.99
N GLN A 144 -12.60 -6.82 -16.84
CA GLN A 144 -12.57 -5.86 -15.72
C GLN A 144 -12.02 -4.50 -16.15
N GLU A 145 -10.90 -4.53 -16.87
CA GLU A 145 -10.21 -3.39 -17.45
C GLU A 145 -11.12 -2.63 -18.43
N TYR A 146 -11.81 -3.34 -19.31
CA TYR A 146 -12.76 -2.73 -20.24
C TYR A 146 -14.00 -2.16 -19.53
N MET A 147 -14.60 -2.88 -18.58
CA MET A 147 -15.82 -2.43 -17.88
C MET A 147 -15.53 -1.19 -17.03
N ALA A 148 -14.33 -1.07 -16.48
CA ALA A 148 -13.87 0.16 -15.86
C ALA A 148 -13.80 1.33 -16.87
N MET A 149 -13.28 1.11 -18.08
CA MET A 149 -13.21 2.12 -19.14
C MET A 149 -14.59 2.54 -19.66
N GLU A 150 -15.51 1.59 -19.82
CA GLU A 150 -16.90 1.87 -20.17
C GLU A 150 -17.58 2.67 -19.06
N LYS A 151 -17.47 2.23 -17.79
CA LYS A 151 -18.09 2.93 -16.65
C LYS A 151 -17.52 4.34 -16.46
N LEU A 152 -16.21 4.52 -16.59
CA LEU A 152 -15.58 5.85 -16.60
C LEU A 152 -16.13 6.73 -17.75
N GLY A 153 -16.25 6.16 -18.96
CA GLY A 153 -16.86 6.83 -20.10
C GLY A 153 -18.31 7.27 -19.83
N GLN A 154 -19.14 6.38 -19.25
CA GLN A 154 -20.51 6.69 -18.84
C GLN A 154 -20.57 7.83 -17.82
N LEU A 155 -19.74 7.80 -16.77
CA LEU A 155 -19.69 8.85 -15.74
C LEU A 155 -19.25 10.21 -16.34
N ARG A 156 -18.25 10.20 -17.24
CA ARG A 156 -17.82 11.42 -17.94
C ARG A 156 -18.89 11.97 -18.89
N ALA A 157 -19.59 11.10 -19.63
CA ALA A 157 -20.63 11.49 -20.58
C ALA A 157 -21.85 12.14 -19.91
N ARG A 158 -22.21 11.70 -18.70
CA ARG A 158 -23.30 12.31 -17.90
C ARG A 158 -23.00 13.74 -17.47
N ASN A 159 -21.73 14.11 -17.32
CA ASN A 159 -21.26 15.41 -16.83
C ASN A 159 -21.90 15.85 -15.48
N GLU A 160 -22.33 14.88 -14.66
CA GLU A 160 -22.95 15.12 -13.34
C GLU A 160 -21.95 15.47 -12.24
N TRP A 161 -20.66 15.14 -12.41
CA TRP A 161 -19.58 15.38 -11.46
C TRP A 161 -18.46 16.19 -12.10
N ASP A 162 -17.90 17.12 -11.32
CA ASP A 162 -16.74 17.92 -11.68
C ASP A 162 -15.49 17.05 -11.71
N LEU A 163 -15.31 16.17 -10.73
CA LEU A 163 -14.14 15.31 -10.62
C LEU A 163 -14.53 13.84 -10.53
N ILE A 164 -13.82 12.99 -11.26
CA ILE A 164 -13.84 11.54 -11.07
C ILE A 164 -12.47 11.12 -10.52
N VAL A 165 -12.44 10.46 -9.37
CA VAL A 165 -11.23 9.82 -8.84
C VAL A 165 -11.33 8.32 -9.05
N VAL A 166 -10.35 7.71 -9.73
CA VAL A 166 -10.36 6.30 -10.11
C VAL A 166 -9.35 5.52 -9.26
N ASP A 167 -9.85 4.58 -8.46
CA ASP A 167 -9.04 3.63 -7.70
C ASP A 167 -8.87 2.32 -8.50
N THR A 168 -7.62 2.00 -8.84
CA THR A 168 -7.26 0.87 -9.71
C THR A 168 -6.98 -0.42 -8.93
N PRO A 169 -7.12 -1.61 -9.54
CA PRO A 169 -6.90 -2.88 -8.85
C PRO A 169 -5.47 -3.10 -8.34
N PRO A 170 -5.24 -4.02 -7.38
CA PRO A 170 -3.91 -4.35 -6.88
C PRO A 170 -3.13 -5.25 -7.87
N SER A 171 -2.48 -4.66 -8.88
CA SER A 171 -1.60 -5.42 -9.78
C SER A 171 -0.45 -4.61 -10.37
N ARG A 172 0.60 -5.32 -10.82
CA ARG A 172 1.61 -4.79 -11.78
C ARG A 172 0.94 -4.39 -13.10
N SER A 173 -0.17 -5.05 -13.41
CA SER A 173 -1.14 -4.74 -14.46
C SER A 173 -2.08 -3.56 -14.15
N ALA A 174 -1.78 -2.64 -13.23
CA ALA A 174 -2.68 -1.50 -12.99
C ALA A 174 -2.78 -0.53 -14.19
N LEU A 175 -1.88 -0.65 -15.19
CA LEU A 175 -2.02 0.00 -16.50
C LEU A 175 -2.60 -0.92 -17.59
N ASP A 176 -2.94 -2.18 -17.31
CA ASP A 176 -3.67 -3.03 -18.27
C ASP A 176 -5.10 -2.50 -18.49
N PHE A 177 -5.60 -1.68 -17.55
CA PHE A 177 -6.73 -0.76 -17.71
C PHE A 177 -6.59 0.14 -18.95
N LEU A 178 -5.39 0.65 -19.23
CA LEU A 178 -5.08 1.42 -20.45
C LEU A 178 -4.99 0.53 -21.69
N ASP A 179 -4.54 -0.72 -21.53
CA ASP A 179 -4.48 -1.70 -22.63
C ASP A 179 -5.84 -2.36 -22.96
N ALA A 180 -6.94 -1.94 -22.31
CA ALA A 180 -8.30 -2.41 -22.56
C ALA A 180 -8.76 -2.37 -24.03
N PRO A 181 -8.47 -1.33 -24.85
CA PRO A 181 -8.84 -1.34 -26.28
C PRO A 181 -8.14 -2.46 -27.06
N LYS A 182 -6.86 -2.70 -26.76
CA LYS A 182 -6.02 -3.74 -27.39
C LYS A 182 -6.52 -5.14 -26.99
N ARG A 183 -6.81 -5.35 -25.69
CA ARG A 183 -7.35 -6.60 -25.14
C ARG A 183 -8.72 -6.95 -25.73
N LEU A 184 -9.67 -6.00 -25.73
CA LEU A 184 -10.98 -6.18 -26.34
C LEU A 184 -10.89 -6.50 -27.84
N GLY A 185 -10.04 -5.78 -28.58
CA GLY A 185 -9.80 -6.08 -29.99
C GLY A 185 -9.34 -7.52 -30.20
N SER A 186 -8.34 -7.96 -29.43
CA SER A 186 -7.82 -9.34 -29.51
C SER A 186 -8.85 -10.43 -29.16
N PHE A 187 -9.81 -10.12 -28.27
CA PHE A 187 -10.92 -11.02 -27.95
C PHE A 187 -11.90 -11.16 -29.12
N LEU A 188 -12.36 -10.04 -29.69
CA LEU A 188 -13.31 -10.02 -30.81
C LEU A 188 -12.69 -10.58 -32.12
N ASP A 189 -11.40 -10.32 -32.35
CA ASP A 189 -10.63 -10.89 -33.47
C ASP A 189 -10.27 -12.39 -33.26
N GLY A 190 -10.52 -12.92 -32.06
CA GLY A 190 -10.16 -14.27 -31.66
C GLY A 190 -10.71 -15.35 -32.60
N ARG A 191 -9.87 -16.35 -32.92
CA ARG A 191 -10.19 -17.42 -33.89
C ARG A 191 -11.51 -18.13 -33.58
N LEU A 192 -11.89 -18.25 -32.31
CA LEU A 192 -13.16 -18.83 -31.88
C LEU A 192 -14.37 -17.97 -32.29
N ILE A 193 -14.35 -16.67 -31.95
CA ILE A 193 -15.39 -15.71 -32.37
C ILE A 193 -15.50 -15.71 -33.90
N ARG A 194 -14.36 -15.58 -34.61
CA ARG A 194 -14.30 -15.59 -36.08
C ARG A 194 -14.86 -16.86 -36.73
N LEU A 195 -14.71 -18.02 -36.10
CA LEU A 195 -15.24 -19.30 -36.57
C LEU A 195 -16.75 -19.41 -36.34
N LEU A 196 -17.28 -18.73 -35.32
CA LEU A 196 -18.70 -18.71 -34.94
C LEU A 196 -19.50 -17.62 -35.68
N THR A 197 -18.88 -16.48 -35.98
CA THR A 197 -19.48 -15.40 -36.79
C THR A 197 -19.32 -15.62 -38.30
N ALA A 198 -18.48 -16.57 -38.72
CA ALA A 198 -18.32 -16.91 -40.14
C ALA A 198 -19.69 -17.27 -40.75
N PRO A 199 -20.16 -16.55 -41.79
CA PRO A 199 -21.53 -16.70 -42.25
C PRO A 199 -21.75 -18.10 -42.83
N ALA A 200 -22.75 -18.82 -42.29
CA ALA A 200 -23.21 -20.11 -42.80
C ALA A 200 -23.65 -20.06 -44.29
N LYS A 201 -23.78 -18.86 -44.86
CA LYS A 201 -24.03 -18.61 -46.29
C LYS A 201 -22.81 -18.79 -47.20
N LEU A 202 -21.61 -19.05 -46.67
CA LEU A 202 -20.46 -19.50 -47.49
C LEU A 202 -20.60 -20.96 -47.99
N GLY A 203 -21.76 -21.60 -47.78
CA GLY A 203 -22.15 -22.91 -48.32
C GLY A 203 -22.83 -22.89 -49.69
N GLY A 204 -22.78 -21.78 -50.43
CA GLY A 204 -23.43 -21.63 -51.73
C GLY A 204 -22.81 -22.46 -52.86
N ARG A 205 -23.20 -23.75 -52.97
CA ARG A 205 -23.03 -24.72 -54.09
C ARG A 205 -21.66 -24.96 -54.75
N ALA A 206 -20.68 -24.05 -54.65
CA ALA A 206 -19.35 -24.16 -55.24
C ALA A 206 -18.25 -24.54 -54.21
N GLY A 207 -18.35 -24.10 -52.96
CA GLY A 207 -17.36 -24.37 -51.90
C GLY A 207 -17.33 -25.82 -51.38
N MET A 208 -18.34 -26.63 -51.70
CA MET A 208 -18.56 -27.95 -51.10
C MET A 208 -17.50 -29.02 -51.47
N LYS A 209 -16.69 -28.80 -52.51
CA LYS A 209 -15.79 -29.85 -53.06
C LYS A 209 -14.43 -29.99 -52.37
N PHE A 210 -14.01 -29.03 -51.55
CA PHE A 210 -12.70 -29.09 -50.86
C PHE A 210 -12.77 -29.25 -49.33
N LEU A 211 -13.96 -29.20 -48.71
CA LEU A 211 -14.10 -29.34 -47.23
C LEU A 211 -14.40 -30.76 -46.72
N ASN A 212 -14.73 -31.72 -47.60
CA ASN A 212 -15.34 -33.00 -47.20
C ASN A 212 -14.41 -34.07 -46.61
N VAL A 213 -13.09 -33.88 -46.60
CA VAL A 213 -12.13 -34.92 -46.14
C VAL A 213 -11.48 -34.60 -44.78
N GLY A 214 -11.52 -33.34 -44.31
CA GLY A 214 -10.93 -32.94 -43.02
C GLY A 214 -11.91 -32.39 -41.98
N MET A 215 -12.98 -31.70 -42.40
CA MET A 215 -13.77 -30.87 -41.47
C MET A 215 -14.78 -31.67 -40.61
N SER A 216 -15.33 -32.76 -41.16
CA SER A 216 -16.41 -33.56 -40.54
C SER A 216 -15.97 -34.26 -39.25
N MET A 217 -14.72 -34.71 -39.17
CA MET A 217 -14.19 -35.36 -37.96
C MET A 217 -13.90 -34.37 -36.81
N MET A 218 -13.62 -33.10 -37.10
CA MET A 218 -13.37 -32.08 -36.09
C MET A 218 -14.64 -31.50 -35.48
N THR A 219 -15.69 -31.25 -36.27
CA THR A 219 -16.98 -30.77 -35.75
C THR A 219 -17.72 -31.83 -34.92
N GLY A 220 -17.67 -33.09 -35.36
CA GLY A 220 -18.30 -34.21 -34.66
C GLY A 220 -17.63 -34.59 -33.32
N THR A 221 -16.35 -34.26 -33.13
CA THR A 221 -15.63 -34.49 -31.86
C THR A 221 -15.78 -33.31 -30.90
N LEU A 222 -15.68 -32.07 -31.38
CA LEU A 222 -15.99 -30.87 -30.58
C LEU A 222 -17.44 -30.88 -30.07
N GLY A 223 -18.43 -31.25 -30.91
CA GLY A 223 -19.83 -31.34 -30.49
C GLY A 223 -20.13 -32.42 -29.43
N LYS A 224 -19.31 -33.48 -29.38
CA LYS A 224 -19.41 -34.55 -28.36
C LYS A 224 -18.70 -34.20 -27.04
N LEU A 225 -17.67 -33.35 -27.08
CA LEU A 225 -16.90 -32.94 -25.89
C LEU A 225 -17.41 -31.66 -25.24
N LEU A 226 -17.97 -30.72 -26.00
CA LEU A 226 -18.50 -29.44 -25.48
C LEU A 226 -20.02 -29.47 -25.21
N GLY A 227 -20.73 -30.49 -25.70
CA GLY A 227 -22.19 -30.59 -25.61
C GLY A 227 -22.91 -29.69 -26.63
N GLY A 228 -23.90 -30.26 -27.33
CA GLY A 228 -24.66 -29.54 -28.37
C GLY A 228 -25.42 -28.32 -27.85
N GLN A 229 -25.76 -28.28 -26.56
CA GLN A 229 -26.44 -27.14 -25.94
C GLN A 229 -25.52 -25.91 -25.84
N LEU A 230 -24.28 -26.07 -25.37
CA LEU A 230 -23.32 -24.96 -25.24
C LEU A 230 -23.06 -24.30 -26.60
N LEU A 231 -22.91 -25.09 -27.66
CA LEU A 231 -22.77 -24.59 -29.03
C LEU A 231 -23.98 -23.76 -29.48
N LYS A 232 -25.20 -24.17 -29.11
CA LYS A 232 -26.44 -23.45 -29.41
C LYS A 232 -26.54 -22.15 -28.60
N ASP A 233 -26.16 -22.17 -27.32
CA ASP A 233 -26.15 -20.98 -26.46
C ASP A 233 -25.16 -19.94 -27.00
N VAL A 234 -23.94 -20.38 -27.37
CA VAL A 234 -22.92 -19.55 -28.00
C VAL A 234 -23.41 -18.95 -29.34
N GLN A 235 -24.03 -19.74 -30.21
CA GLN A 235 -24.57 -19.25 -31.49
C GLN A 235 -25.69 -18.22 -31.28
N THR A 236 -26.57 -18.45 -30.32
CA THR A 236 -27.67 -17.54 -29.97
C THR A 236 -27.13 -16.21 -29.44
N PHE A 237 -26.13 -16.26 -28.55
CA PHE A 237 -25.43 -15.08 -28.04
C PHE A 237 -24.76 -14.29 -29.18
N VAL A 238 -23.96 -14.96 -30.02
CA VAL A 238 -23.26 -14.30 -31.14
C VAL A 238 -24.24 -13.63 -32.11
N ALA A 239 -25.34 -14.30 -32.48
CA ALA A 239 -26.35 -13.74 -33.37
C ALA A 239 -27.08 -12.51 -32.78
N ALA A 240 -27.32 -12.50 -31.46
CA ALA A 240 -27.94 -11.36 -30.79
C ALA A 240 -26.96 -10.18 -30.58
N MET A 241 -25.65 -10.46 -30.50
CA MET A 241 -24.60 -9.49 -30.14
C MET A 241 -23.89 -8.81 -31.32
N ASP A 242 -24.13 -9.25 -32.56
CA ASP A 242 -23.49 -8.71 -33.79
C ASP A 242 -23.68 -7.18 -33.95
N THR A 243 -24.80 -6.65 -33.44
CA THR A 243 -25.07 -5.20 -33.43
C THR A 243 -24.60 -4.51 -32.14
N THR A 244 -24.69 -5.18 -30.99
CA THR A 244 -24.31 -4.66 -29.66
C THR A 244 -22.81 -4.38 -29.55
N PHE A 245 -21.96 -5.28 -30.08
CA PHE A 245 -20.50 -5.16 -29.94
C PHE A 245 -19.84 -4.13 -30.88
N GLY A 246 -20.48 -3.75 -31.98
CA GLY A 246 -19.85 -2.92 -33.04
C GLY A 246 -19.31 -1.56 -32.56
N GLY A 247 -19.87 -1.01 -31.48
CA GLY A 247 -19.43 0.26 -30.89
C GLY A 247 -18.39 0.16 -29.77
N PHE A 248 -18.12 -1.03 -29.23
CA PHE A 248 -17.27 -1.18 -28.01
C PHE A 248 -15.84 -0.65 -28.23
N ARG A 249 -15.21 -0.97 -29.37
CA ARG A 249 -13.86 -0.48 -29.68
C ARG A 249 -13.81 1.04 -29.75
N THR A 250 -14.78 1.65 -30.43
CA THR A 250 -14.88 3.12 -30.55
C THR A 250 -15.07 3.81 -29.19
N ARG A 251 -15.83 3.22 -28.26
CA ARG A 251 -15.97 3.74 -26.89
C ARG A 251 -14.70 3.56 -26.07
N ALA A 252 -14.02 2.40 -26.17
CA ALA A 252 -12.72 2.18 -25.54
C ALA A 252 -11.68 3.21 -25.99
N ASP A 253 -11.57 3.42 -27.31
CA ASP A 253 -10.67 4.40 -27.93
C ASP A 253 -11.01 5.84 -27.49
N ALA A 254 -12.30 6.16 -27.31
CA ALA A 254 -12.75 7.46 -26.82
C ALA A 254 -12.38 7.67 -25.34
N THR A 255 -12.67 6.72 -24.44
CA THR A 255 -12.25 6.83 -23.03
C THR A 255 -10.72 6.86 -22.90
N TYR A 256 -10.00 6.07 -23.69
CA TYR A 256 -8.52 6.09 -23.69
C TYR A 256 -7.98 7.47 -24.08
N LYS A 257 -8.56 8.14 -25.09
CA LYS A 257 -8.22 9.52 -25.44
C LYS A 257 -8.59 10.54 -24.36
N LEU A 258 -9.65 10.30 -23.57
CA LEU A 258 -9.94 11.14 -22.39
C LEU A 258 -8.84 11.02 -21.34
N LEU A 259 -8.23 9.84 -21.16
CA LEU A 259 -7.12 9.65 -20.23
C LEU A 259 -5.83 10.34 -20.68
N GLN A 260 -5.59 10.45 -21.99
CA GLN A 260 -4.48 11.23 -22.56
C GLN A 260 -4.72 12.76 -22.55
N ALA A 261 -5.97 13.21 -22.34
CA ALA A 261 -6.30 14.62 -22.41
C ALA A 261 -5.78 15.41 -21.18
N PRO A 262 -5.38 16.69 -21.32
CA PRO A 262 -4.87 17.51 -20.20
C PRO A 262 -5.80 17.72 -19.01
N GLY A 263 -7.06 17.27 -19.09
CA GLY A 263 -8.00 17.26 -17.96
C GLY A 263 -7.97 15.96 -17.14
N THR A 264 -7.03 15.05 -17.43
CA THR A 264 -6.74 13.85 -16.64
C THR A 264 -5.38 14.01 -15.97
N ALA A 265 -5.24 13.49 -14.76
CA ALA A 265 -3.97 13.41 -14.04
C ALA A 265 -3.76 12.01 -13.45
N PHE A 266 -2.56 11.45 -13.63
CA PHE A 266 -2.15 10.18 -13.03
C PHE A 266 -1.29 10.41 -11.79
N LEU A 267 -1.66 9.76 -10.70
CA LEU A 267 -0.91 9.69 -9.45
C LEU A 267 -0.48 8.24 -9.20
N VAL A 268 0.82 8.02 -9.12
CA VAL A 268 1.39 6.72 -8.75
C VAL A 268 1.51 6.68 -7.22
N VAL A 269 0.99 5.64 -6.58
CA VAL A 269 1.09 5.44 -5.13
C VAL A 269 2.08 4.31 -4.84
N ALA A 270 3.01 4.53 -3.93
CA ALA A 270 4.01 3.54 -3.52
C ALA A 270 4.31 3.63 -2.02
N ALA A 271 4.72 2.51 -1.41
CA ALA A 271 5.40 2.52 -0.11
C ALA A 271 6.91 2.81 -0.32
N PRO A 272 7.67 3.28 0.70
CA PRO A 272 9.13 3.47 0.63
C PRO A 272 9.95 2.16 0.55
N GLU A 273 9.34 1.08 0.06
CA GLU A 273 9.93 -0.24 -0.13
C GLU A 273 10.56 -0.38 -1.52
N ARG A 274 11.63 -1.18 -1.60
CA ARG A 274 12.41 -1.38 -2.83
C ARG A 274 11.58 -1.85 -4.02
N ASP A 275 10.61 -2.73 -3.79
CA ASP A 275 9.83 -3.32 -4.86
C ASP A 275 8.63 -2.44 -5.23
N ALA A 276 7.98 -1.79 -4.25
CA ALA A 276 6.97 -0.77 -4.53
C ALA A 276 7.52 0.41 -5.35
N LEU A 277 8.71 0.93 -5.01
CA LEU A 277 9.37 2.01 -5.77
C LEU A 277 9.91 1.55 -7.14
N ARG A 278 10.24 0.25 -7.31
CA ARG A 278 10.61 -0.31 -8.61
C ARG A 278 9.42 -0.39 -9.56
N GLU A 279 8.28 -0.86 -9.05
CA GLU A 279 7.02 -0.85 -9.79
C GLU A 279 6.60 0.59 -10.10
N ALA A 280 6.74 1.53 -9.15
CA ALA A 280 6.45 2.94 -9.37
C ALA A 280 7.27 3.56 -10.53
N ALA A 281 8.57 3.24 -10.64
CA ALA A 281 9.39 3.66 -11.77
C ALA A 281 8.87 3.11 -13.10
N TYR A 282 8.49 1.81 -13.13
CA TYR A 282 7.85 1.20 -14.30
C TYR A 282 6.52 1.88 -14.67
N PHE A 283 5.68 2.25 -13.68
CA PHE A 283 4.46 3.03 -13.93
C PHE A 283 4.77 4.39 -14.56
N VAL A 284 5.76 5.14 -14.06
CA VAL A 284 6.17 6.45 -14.61
C VAL A 284 6.65 6.31 -16.07
N GLU A 285 7.54 5.35 -16.34
CA GLU A 285 8.03 5.07 -17.70
C GLU A 285 6.90 4.68 -18.66
N ARG A 286 5.97 3.83 -18.20
CA ARG A 286 4.83 3.35 -19.01
C ARG A 286 3.79 4.45 -19.27
N LEU A 287 3.54 5.35 -18.32
CA LEU A 287 2.68 6.52 -18.50
C LEU A 287 3.26 7.49 -19.54
N ALA A 288 4.56 7.78 -19.45
CA ALA A 288 5.26 8.60 -20.43
C ALA A 288 5.24 7.97 -21.84
N ALA A 289 5.37 6.65 -21.94
CA ALA A 289 5.35 5.92 -23.21
C ALA A 289 3.96 5.82 -23.88
N GLU A 290 2.86 6.16 -23.18
CA GLU A 290 1.48 6.16 -23.72
C GLU A 290 0.87 7.58 -23.66
N ASP A 291 1.70 8.64 -23.57
CA ASP A 291 1.31 10.06 -23.53
C ASP A 291 0.27 10.40 -22.43
N MET A 292 0.33 9.73 -21.28
CA MET A 292 -0.60 9.93 -20.17
C MET A 292 -0.11 11.07 -19.26
N PRO A 293 -0.94 12.08 -18.90
CA PRO A 293 -0.48 13.20 -18.08
C PRO A 293 -0.20 12.76 -16.64
N PHE A 294 1.09 12.58 -16.32
CA PHE A 294 1.56 12.20 -15.00
C PHE A 294 1.74 13.42 -14.10
N ALA A 295 1.08 13.42 -12.94
CA ALA A 295 1.15 14.53 -11.98
C ALA A 295 2.22 14.31 -10.90
N GLY A 296 2.39 13.09 -10.38
CA GLY A 296 3.39 12.80 -9.36
C GLY A 296 3.24 11.46 -8.64
N LEU A 297 4.16 11.25 -7.69
CA LEU A 297 4.24 10.10 -6.80
C LEU A 297 3.67 10.46 -5.42
N VAL A 298 2.76 9.65 -4.91
CA VAL A 298 2.41 9.62 -3.49
C VAL A 298 3.23 8.52 -2.82
N LEU A 299 4.18 8.92 -1.98
CA LEU A 299 4.95 8.03 -1.13
C LEU A 299 4.21 7.84 0.19
N ASN A 300 3.45 6.75 0.29
CA ASN A 300 2.60 6.44 1.44
C ASN A 300 3.33 5.58 2.48
N ARG A 301 2.88 5.63 3.74
CA ARG A 301 3.47 4.91 4.89
C ARG A 301 4.97 5.22 5.09
N VAL A 302 5.36 6.48 4.89
CA VAL A 302 6.71 6.93 5.24
C VAL A 302 6.85 6.89 6.76
N HIS A 303 7.87 6.19 7.27
CA HIS A 303 8.12 6.21 8.70
C HIS A 303 8.90 7.48 9.09
N GLY A 304 8.63 7.98 10.29
CA GLY A 304 9.41 9.02 10.95
C GLY A 304 9.87 8.61 12.34
N SER A 305 10.70 9.44 12.98
CA SER A 305 11.05 9.30 14.40
C SER A 305 11.27 10.67 15.04
N GLY A 306 10.48 11.00 16.07
CA GLY A 306 10.73 12.18 16.92
C GLY A 306 12.04 12.09 17.72
N ALA A 307 12.64 10.89 17.81
CA ALA A 307 13.90 10.63 18.48
C ALA A 307 15.10 10.53 17.51
N ALA A 308 15.02 11.11 16.31
CA ALA A 308 16.06 11.02 15.26
C ALA A 308 17.47 11.49 15.67
N ARG A 309 17.62 12.18 16.82
CA ARG A 309 18.92 12.59 17.40
C ARG A 309 19.76 11.41 17.91
N LEU A 310 19.13 10.26 18.20
CA LEU A 310 19.81 9.04 18.63
C LEU A 310 19.95 8.08 17.44
N SER A 311 21.18 7.82 17.00
CA SER A 311 21.43 6.88 15.88
C SER A 311 21.24 5.42 16.31
N ALA A 312 21.08 4.53 15.33
CA ALA A 312 20.91 3.09 15.60
C ALA A 312 22.13 2.50 16.33
N GLU A 313 23.34 2.90 15.93
CA GLU A 313 24.61 2.43 16.50
C GLU A 313 24.75 2.88 17.97
N ARG A 314 24.39 4.13 18.26
CA ARG A 314 24.40 4.68 19.64
C ARG A 314 23.36 4.00 20.53
N ALA A 315 22.17 3.72 19.99
CA ALA A 315 21.12 3.03 20.72
C ALA A 315 21.49 1.56 21.02
N LEU A 316 22.07 0.85 20.06
CA LEU A 316 22.58 -0.52 20.29
C LEU A 316 23.70 -0.55 21.34
N ALA A 317 24.71 0.32 21.21
CA ALA A 317 25.79 0.39 22.19
C ALA A 317 25.29 0.72 23.60
N ALA A 318 24.29 1.61 23.73
CA ALA A 318 23.66 1.89 25.01
C ALA A 318 22.87 0.68 25.55
N ALA A 319 22.17 -0.07 24.69
CA ALA A 319 21.44 -1.28 25.07
C ALA A 319 22.34 -2.48 25.41
N GLU A 320 23.56 -2.53 24.87
CA GLU A 320 24.59 -3.50 25.22
C GLU A 320 25.16 -3.19 26.61
N ASN A 321 25.55 -1.94 26.86
CA ASN A 321 26.07 -1.48 28.16
C ASN A 321 25.09 -1.63 29.34
N LEU A 322 23.77 -1.63 29.08
CA LEU A 322 22.72 -1.85 30.09
C LEU A 322 22.41 -3.34 30.38
N VAL A 323 22.99 -4.27 29.61
CA VAL A 323 22.69 -5.71 29.74
C VAL A 323 23.96 -6.53 30.01
N GLU A 324 25.11 -6.04 29.55
CA GLU A 324 26.41 -6.58 29.93
C GLU A 324 27.02 -5.70 31.04
N PRO A 325 27.04 -6.15 32.31
CA PRO A 325 27.82 -5.47 33.36
C PRO A 325 29.31 -5.63 33.04
N ARG A 326 29.88 -4.68 32.30
CA ARG A 326 31.28 -4.71 31.86
C ARG A 326 32.15 -3.77 32.69
N ILE A 327 32.85 -4.36 33.66
CA ILE A 327 34.32 -4.26 33.86
C ILE A 327 34.93 -2.87 34.17
N VAL A 328 34.22 -1.76 33.98
CA VAL A 328 34.73 -0.38 34.11
C VAL A 328 34.17 0.36 35.33
N ASP A 329 33.43 -0.32 36.20
CA ASP A 329 33.34 0.08 37.61
C ASP A 329 34.65 -0.25 38.32
N GLN A 330 35.69 0.51 37.98
CA GLN A 330 36.74 0.82 38.94
C GLN A 330 36.26 1.97 39.83
N ASP A 331 35.45 1.62 40.83
CA ASP A 331 35.32 2.39 42.07
C ASP A 331 36.71 2.47 42.73
N GLY A 332 37.53 3.40 42.24
CA GLY A 332 38.96 3.37 42.49
C GLY A 332 39.76 4.46 41.77
N GLY A 333 39.11 5.48 41.21
CA GLY A 333 39.79 6.67 40.69
C GLY A 333 40.55 7.40 41.79
N LYS A 334 41.84 7.08 41.99
CA LYS A 334 42.73 7.71 42.98
C LYS A 334 43.02 9.17 42.66
N ALA A 335 42.03 10.03 42.84
CA ALA A 335 42.20 11.47 42.99
C ALA A 335 42.69 11.79 44.42
N GLY A 336 43.93 11.39 44.73
CA GLY A 336 44.51 11.63 46.04
C GLY A 336 45.97 11.20 46.15
N LEU A 337 46.81 12.10 46.66
CA LEU A 337 48.20 11.85 47.07
C LEU A 337 49.20 11.53 45.94
N ARG A 338 49.44 12.52 45.07
CA ARG A 338 50.83 12.83 44.71
C ARG A 338 51.48 13.51 45.92
N ASN A 339 52.32 12.78 46.65
CA ASN A 339 53.56 13.26 47.25
C ASN A 339 54.29 12.09 47.96
N SER A 340 55.42 11.71 47.39
CA SER A 340 56.54 10.99 48.01
C SER A 340 57.81 11.75 47.60
N PRO A 341 58.95 11.61 48.30
CA PRO A 341 59.27 10.59 49.31
C PRO A 341 59.74 11.15 50.66
N ASP A 342 59.93 10.28 51.65
CA ASP A 342 61.15 10.29 52.45
C ASP A 342 61.47 8.93 53.14
N THR A 343 62.64 8.40 52.76
CA THR A 343 63.64 7.62 53.53
C THR A 343 63.31 6.52 54.57
N TYR A 344 63.99 5.37 54.35
CA TYR A 344 64.65 4.46 55.33
C TYR A 344 63.82 3.57 56.29
N GLY A 345 64.19 2.27 56.38
CA GLY A 345 63.77 1.40 57.51
C GLY A 345 63.74 -0.12 57.25
N SER A 346 64.88 -0.78 57.34
CA SER A 346 65.17 -2.22 57.19
C SER A 346 64.31 -3.26 57.97
N SER A 347 64.46 -4.54 57.58
CA SER A 347 64.45 -5.80 58.41
C SER A 347 63.31 -6.82 58.22
N GLU A 348 63.63 -7.87 57.46
CA GLU A 348 63.17 -9.27 57.47
C GLU A 348 63.34 -10.03 58.84
N PRO A 349 63.07 -11.37 59.00
CA PRO A 349 62.03 -12.27 58.44
C PRO A 349 61.45 -13.34 59.46
N ARG A 350 60.71 -14.37 58.96
CA ARG A 350 60.48 -15.76 59.53
C ARG A 350 59.32 -16.01 60.52
N THR A 351 58.73 -17.22 60.69
CA THR A 351 58.53 -18.45 59.86
C THR A 351 57.44 -19.36 60.51
N SER A 352 56.99 -20.37 59.74
CA SER A 352 56.55 -21.74 60.16
C SER A 352 55.20 -21.99 60.87
N SER A 353 54.35 -22.73 60.14
CA SER A 353 53.24 -23.64 60.51
C SER A 353 53.74 -24.89 61.31
N PRO A 354 53.00 -26.04 61.46
CA PRO A 354 51.58 -26.39 61.18
C PRO A 354 50.89 -27.27 62.28
N VAL A 355 49.71 -27.85 61.96
CA VAL A 355 49.21 -29.24 62.24
C VAL A 355 47.82 -29.37 62.93
N GLU A 356 46.97 -30.17 62.27
CA GLU A 356 45.60 -30.67 62.53
C GLU A 356 45.51 -31.93 63.45
N PRO A 357 44.32 -32.55 63.70
CA PRO A 357 43.03 -31.99 64.13
C PRO A 357 42.60 -32.62 65.50
N PRO A 358 41.82 -33.73 65.70
CA PRO A 358 40.72 -34.40 64.97
C PRO A 358 39.38 -34.56 65.77
N ALA A 359 38.38 -35.19 65.11
CA ALA A 359 37.41 -36.16 65.65
C ALA A 359 36.07 -35.74 66.35
N SER A 360 35.01 -35.71 65.52
CA SER A 360 33.87 -36.65 65.53
C SER A 360 32.63 -36.52 66.45
N SER A 361 31.51 -37.01 65.87
CA SER A 361 30.28 -37.60 66.44
C SER A 361 29.19 -36.72 67.08
N SER A 362 28.18 -36.39 66.25
CA SER A 362 26.75 -36.78 66.36
C SER A 362 26.04 -36.82 67.72
N VAL A 363 24.81 -36.29 67.77
CA VAL A 363 23.53 -37.06 67.79
C VAL A 363 22.32 -36.10 67.66
N GLU A 364 21.19 -36.63 67.19
CA GLU A 364 19.92 -35.96 66.91
C GLU A 364 19.17 -35.49 68.19
N SER A 365 18.16 -34.60 68.05
CA SER A 365 16.74 -34.94 68.32
C SER A 365 15.81 -33.71 68.51
N ALA A 366 14.52 -33.96 68.27
CA ALA A 366 13.33 -33.25 68.75
C ALA A 366 12.93 -31.90 68.11
N ALA A 367 11.79 -31.94 67.40
CA ALA A 367 11.02 -30.78 66.97
C ALA A 367 10.06 -30.29 68.06
N SER A 368 9.73 -29.00 68.04
CA SER A 368 8.50 -28.45 68.63
C SER A 368 8.03 -27.23 67.83
N ALA A 369 6.72 -27.02 67.77
CA ALA A 369 6.04 -26.12 66.83
C ALA A 369 5.54 -24.82 67.51
N PRO A 370 4.72 -23.99 66.83
CA PRO A 370 5.03 -22.59 66.57
C PRO A 370 4.63 -21.63 67.70
N VAL A 371 5.22 -20.42 67.67
CA VAL A 371 4.77 -19.26 68.45
C VAL A 371 4.48 -18.11 67.48
N GLU A 372 3.21 -17.71 67.39
CA GLU A 372 2.79 -16.48 66.71
C GLU A 372 3.07 -15.26 67.59
N SER A 373 3.67 -14.21 67.03
CA SER A 373 3.57 -12.78 67.42
C SER A 373 4.59 -11.95 66.62
N PRO A 374 4.35 -10.66 66.36
CA PRO A 374 3.09 -10.02 65.98
C PRO A 374 3.25 -9.29 64.61
N GLU A 375 2.22 -8.54 64.19
CA GLU A 375 2.23 -7.75 62.95
C GLU A 375 3.38 -6.72 62.92
N SER A 376 4.20 -6.74 61.87
CA SER A 376 5.21 -5.71 61.61
C SER A 376 4.64 -4.61 60.70
N GLU A 377 4.86 -3.35 61.06
CA GLU A 377 4.60 -2.17 60.22
C GLU A 377 5.24 -2.31 58.81
N PRO A 378 4.71 -1.63 57.77
CA PRO A 378 5.24 -1.73 56.42
C PRO A 378 6.67 -1.17 56.35
N GLY A 379 7.65 -2.07 56.50
CA GLY A 379 9.06 -1.76 56.35
C GLY A 379 9.38 -1.27 54.94
N SER A 380 10.30 -0.32 54.86
CA SER A 380 10.93 0.11 53.61
C SER A 380 11.41 -1.11 52.81
N PRO A 381 11.36 -1.08 51.46
CA PRO A 381 11.83 -2.20 50.64
C PRO A 381 13.26 -2.57 51.01
N GLY A 382 13.53 -3.87 51.14
CA GLY A 382 14.88 -4.37 51.37
C GLY A 382 15.77 -4.13 50.15
N PRO A 383 17.11 -4.10 50.30
CA PRO A 383 18.04 -3.81 49.21
C PRO A 383 17.84 -4.73 48.00
N ASP A 384 17.48 -6.00 48.23
CA ASP A 384 17.21 -6.98 47.16
C ASP A 384 16.01 -6.59 46.27
N GLN A 385 15.02 -5.87 46.81
CA GLN A 385 13.84 -5.40 46.05
C GLN A 385 14.13 -4.15 45.22
N GLU A 386 15.04 -3.30 45.68
CA GLU A 386 15.50 -2.13 44.90
C GLU A 386 16.37 -2.57 43.71
N ASP A 387 17.22 -3.59 43.90
CA ASP A 387 18.09 -4.16 42.86
C ASP A 387 17.27 -4.92 41.78
N GLU A 388 16.31 -5.77 42.16
CA GLU A 388 15.38 -6.38 41.19
C GLU A 388 14.59 -5.34 40.39
N GLY A 389 14.18 -4.24 41.03
CA GLY A 389 13.51 -3.11 40.38
C GLY A 389 14.41 -2.40 39.35
N ALA A 390 15.66 -2.10 39.73
CA ALA A 390 16.66 -1.49 38.85
C ALA A 390 16.95 -2.37 37.63
N GLN A 391 17.25 -3.66 37.84
CA GLN A 391 17.52 -4.62 36.76
C GLN A 391 16.31 -4.78 35.81
N SER A 392 15.08 -4.66 36.31
CA SER A 392 13.87 -4.66 35.48
C SER A 392 13.78 -3.42 34.59
N VAL A 393 14.06 -2.23 35.13
CA VAL A 393 14.10 -0.96 34.38
C VAL A 393 15.21 -0.94 33.34
N GLU A 394 16.40 -1.45 33.66
CA GLU A 394 17.52 -1.56 32.71
C GLU A 394 17.21 -2.48 31.54
N ARG A 395 16.63 -3.67 31.81
CA ARG A 395 16.18 -4.61 30.77
C ARG A 395 15.11 -4.00 29.87
N LEU A 396 14.13 -3.28 30.44
CA LEU A 396 13.11 -2.56 29.67
C LEU A 396 13.74 -1.46 28.80
N THR A 397 14.66 -0.67 29.38
CA THR A 397 15.36 0.42 28.68
C THR A 397 16.21 -0.11 27.53
N ALA A 398 16.97 -1.18 27.74
CA ALA A 398 17.72 -1.86 26.69
C ALA A 398 16.80 -2.43 25.59
N GLY A 399 15.63 -2.96 25.95
CA GLY A 399 14.60 -3.38 24.99
C GLY A 399 14.10 -2.23 24.12
N LEU A 400 13.75 -1.10 24.72
CA LEU A 400 13.31 0.11 24.01
C LEU A 400 14.41 0.70 23.11
N LEU A 401 15.66 0.69 23.56
CA LEU A 401 16.81 1.13 22.77
C LEU A 401 17.08 0.22 21.56
N ARG A 402 16.93 -1.11 21.70
CA ARG A 402 17.00 -2.06 20.57
C ARG A 402 15.88 -1.80 19.55
N LEU A 403 14.63 -1.64 20.02
CA LEU A 403 13.50 -1.31 19.17
C LEU A 403 13.68 0.03 18.43
N HIS A 404 14.21 1.06 19.12
CA HIS A 404 14.57 2.34 18.49
C HIS A 404 15.67 2.15 17.44
N ALA A 405 16.69 1.34 17.71
CA ALA A 405 17.74 1.07 16.73
C ALA A 405 17.20 0.37 15.48
N GLU A 406 16.33 -0.62 15.62
CA GLU A 406 15.64 -1.28 14.50
C GLU A 406 14.83 -0.27 13.67
N ARG A 407 14.07 0.61 14.33
CA ARG A 407 13.33 1.71 13.67
C ARG A 407 14.27 2.65 12.92
N MET A 408 15.39 3.07 13.52
CA MET A 408 16.38 3.95 12.86
C MET A 408 17.09 3.26 11.68
N GLN A 409 17.32 1.95 11.74
CA GLN A 409 17.84 1.18 10.60
C GLN A 409 16.81 1.07 9.47
N LEU A 410 15.53 0.87 9.79
CA LEU A 410 14.43 0.86 8.82
C LEU A 410 14.32 2.22 8.11
N LEU A 411 14.27 3.32 8.87
CA LEU A 411 14.27 4.69 8.34
C LEU A 411 15.46 4.95 7.40
N SER A 412 16.65 4.49 7.80
CA SER A 412 17.86 4.60 6.96
C SER A 412 17.78 3.80 5.65
N ARG A 413 17.04 2.69 5.62
CA ARG A 413 16.82 1.87 4.41
C ARG A 413 15.76 2.50 3.50
N GLU A 414 14.67 2.99 4.07
CA GLU A 414 13.61 3.72 3.37
C GLU A 414 14.19 4.97 2.69
N GLN A 415 14.88 5.82 3.45
CA GLN A 415 15.53 7.03 2.94
C GLN A 415 16.47 6.71 1.76
N ARG A 416 17.39 5.75 1.90
CA ARG A 416 18.30 5.36 0.79
C ARG A 416 17.56 4.84 -0.45
N THR A 417 16.36 4.29 -0.29
CA THR A 417 15.55 3.75 -1.38
C THR A 417 14.80 4.88 -2.09
N ARG A 418 14.18 5.80 -1.33
CA ARG A 418 13.60 7.05 -1.83
C ARG A 418 14.63 7.91 -2.55
N ASP A 419 15.74 8.22 -1.90
CA ASP A 419 16.77 9.13 -2.43
C ASP A 419 17.35 8.59 -3.76
N ARG A 420 17.43 7.25 -3.91
CA ARG A 420 17.80 6.58 -5.18
C ARG A 420 16.72 6.71 -6.26
N PHE A 421 15.44 6.66 -5.88
CA PHE A 421 14.33 6.89 -6.82
C PHE A 421 14.37 8.33 -7.33
N THR A 422 14.38 9.32 -6.42
CA THR A 422 14.45 10.75 -6.77
C THR A 422 15.69 11.11 -7.59
N ALA A 423 16.86 10.50 -7.30
CA ALA A 423 18.07 10.72 -8.09
C ALA A 423 18.00 10.15 -9.52
N ARG A 424 17.10 9.20 -9.79
CA ARG A 424 16.86 8.63 -11.14
C ARG A 424 15.71 9.32 -11.88
N HIS A 425 14.75 9.84 -11.12
CA HIS A 425 13.55 10.50 -11.62
C HIS A 425 13.40 11.91 -11.03
N PRO A 426 14.37 12.83 -11.24
CA PRO A 426 14.32 14.19 -10.68
C PRO A 426 13.16 15.04 -11.23
N GLU A 427 12.55 14.63 -12.34
CA GLU A 427 11.34 15.21 -12.92
C GLU A 427 10.08 14.93 -12.10
N VAL A 428 10.05 13.82 -11.35
CA VAL A 428 8.87 13.35 -10.62
C VAL A 428 8.64 14.20 -9.36
N ALA A 429 7.45 14.80 -9.29
CA ALA A 429 6.96 15.43 -8.08
C ALA A 429 6.53 14.38 -7.04
N VAL A 430 6.81 14.58 -5.76
CA VAL A 430 6.55 13.64 -4.66
C VAL A 430 5.78 14.31 -3.54
N ALA A 431 4.73 13.65 -3.04
CA ALA A 431 4.07 13.95 -1.76
C ALA A 431 4.31 12.79 -0.80
N GLU A 432 4.61 13.06 0.47
CA GLU A 432 4.88 12.02 1.49
C GLU A 432 3.74 11.95 2.50
N VAL A 433 3.21 10.75 2.73
CA VAL A 433 2.18 10.49 3.75
C VAL A 433 2.78 9.59 4.84
N GLY A 434 2.82 10.11 6.06
CA GLY A 434 3.34 9.40 7.22
C GLY A 434 2.55 8.12 7.55
N ALA A 435 3.23 7.09 8.06
CA ALA A 435 2.57 5.88 8.54
C ALA A 435 1.70 6.17 9.77
N LEU A 436 0.40 5.90 9.66
CA LEU A 436 -0.57 6.02 10.77
C LEU A 436 -0.51 4.81 11.71
N PRO A 437 -0.85 4.97 13.01
CA PRO A 437 -0.80 3.90 14.00
C PRO A 437 -1.95 2.88 13.90
N GLY A 438 -2.87 3.02 12.94
CA GLY A 438 -4.02 2.15 12.74
C GLY A 438 -4.59 2.24 11.32
N ASP A 439 -5.58 1.40 11.02
CA ASP A 439 -6.26 1.39 9.72
C ASP A 439 -7.19 2.61 9.55
N VAL A 440 -7.24 3.16 8.34
CA VAL A 440 -8.19 4.23 7.99
C VAL A 440 -9.51 3.62 7.56
N HIS A 441 -10.54 3.81 8.39
CA HIS A 441 -11.87 3.21 8.26
C HIS A 441 -13.04 4.21 8.40
N ASP A 442 -12.76 5.51 8.38
CA ASP A 442 -13.77 6.58 8.45
C ASP A 442 -13.29 7.87 7.77
N LEU A 443 -14.21 8.83 7.65
CA LEU A 443 -13.93 10.13 7.02
C LEU A 443 -12.92 10.98 7.80
N ALA A 444 -12.78 10.82 9.12
CA ALA A 444 -11.82 11.59 9.91
C ALA A 444 -10.38 11.12 9.59
N GLY A 445 -10.16 9.81 9.51
CA GLY A 445 -8.89 9.24 9.06
C GLY A 445 -8.60 9.57 7.59
N LEU A 446 -9.60 9.56 6.71
CA LEU A 446 -9.43 10.00 5.31
C LEU A 446 -9.08 11.49 5.21
N ARG A 447 -9.62 12.33 6.09
CA ARG A 447 -9.28 13.76 6.14
C ARG A 447 -7.85 13.99 6.60
N ASP A 448 -7.37 13.30 7.63
CA ASP A 448 -5.95 13.35 8.05
C ASP A 448 -5.00 12.92 6.91
N ILE A 449 -5.35 11.88 6.15
CA ILE A 449 -4.59 11.50 4.94
C ILE A 449 -4.65 12.62 3.87
N GLY A 450 -5.84 13.21 3.64
CA GLY A 450 -6.02 14.31 2.70
C GLY A 450 -5.21 15.56 3.06
N ASP A 451 -5.18 15.92 4.34
CA ASP A 451 -4.39 17.04 4.85
C ASP A 451 -2.89 16.75 4.74
N ARG A 452 -2.42 15.52 5.03
CA ARG A 452 -1.02 15.13 4.82
C ARG A 452 -0.60 15.15 3.35
N LEU A 453 -1.52 14.85 2.42
CA LEU A 453 -1.24 14.90 0.98
C LEU A 453 -1.03 16.34 0.46
N ALA A 454 -1.65 17.34 1.10
CA ALA A 454 -1.55 18.75 0.72
C ALA A 454 -0.57 19.56 1.58
N ALA A 455 -0.30 19.12 2.82
CA ALA A 455 0.60 19.80 3.73
C ALA A 455 2.01 19.22 3.69
N ASN A 456 3.02 20.09 3.72
CA ASN A 456 4.41 19.74 4.00
C ASN A 456 4.63 19.32 5.47
N ARG A 457 3.88 18.33 5.95
CA ARG A 457 3.98 17.77 7.31
C ARG A 457 4.07 16.24 7.24
N PRO A 458 5.27 15.68 7.02
CA PRO A 458 5.51 14.24 7.17
C PRO A 458 5.43 13.76 8.63
N GLU A 459 5.30 14.68 9.58
CA GLU A 459 5.28 14.40 11.02
C GLU A 459 3.88 14.00 11.52
N LEU A 460 3.83 13.21 12.60
CA LEU A 460 2.60 12.98 13.35
C LEU A 460 2.16 14.30 14.03
N PRO A 461 0.86 14.52 14.27
CA PRO A 461 0.45 15.63 15.12
C PRO A 461 1.17 15.54 16.48
N GLU A 462 1.66 16.68 16.98
CA GLU A 462 2.12 16.75 18.37
C GLU A 462 0.96 16.30 19.27
N ALA A 463 1.25 15.44 20.25
CA ALA A 463 0.27 15.05 21.23
C ALA A 463 -0.26 16.32 21.95
N PRO A 464 -1.56 16.43 22.24
CA PRO A 464 -2.07 17.57 22.98
C PRO A 464 -1.35 17.67 24.33
N ALA A 465 -0.86 18.88 24.61
CA ALA A 465 -0.05 19.22 25.79
C ALA A 465 -0.87 19.21 27.10
#